data_AF-A0A0F9LLU1-F1
#
_entry.id   AF-A0A0F9LLU1-F1
#
_cell.length_a   1.000
_cell.length_b   1.000
_cell.length_c   1.000
_cell.angle_alpha   90.00
_cell.angle_beta   90.00
_cell.angle_gamma   90.00
#
_symmetry.space_group_name_H-M   'P 1'
#
loop_
_entity.id
_entity.type
_entity.pdbx_description
1 polymer ?
#
loop_
_entity_poly.entity_id
_entity_poly.type
_entity_poly.pdbx_seq_one_letter_code
_entity_poly.pdbx_strand_id
1 'polypeptide(L)'
;NSIVLSKLRCFQDLGHKVILLIGDFTARVGDPSGRNKTRKPLSIKEIAANARTYREQAFKILAPKKTEVLFNSEWLAKMNFSDVLKLASYYTVARMLERDDFSLRYQKKYPIGLHEFMYPLMQAYDSVAMHADVELGGTDQKFNLLLGRQIQKAYGQPSQIVITMPLLEGTDGSKKMSKSLGNYIGVTEPPYEMYGKVMSIPDELIFKYFRLLTSLSEEEVDSREKESKEGRLHPGKAKEELAERIVSSYHSKSGAKVAKERFEAIFKRKETPTDIPSYILASDEMKEGKIWIVRILQLTGLANSGSEARRLIKQGGVKWDEKIVKDIGWEVSPGESHVLQAGKRKFIRIVRKSQ
;
A
#
# COMPACT_ATOMS: atom_id res chain seq x y z
N ASN A 1 5.39 -1.30 2.73
CA ASN A 1 5.94 -2.43 1.94
C ASN A 1 7.14 -2.01 1.11
N SER A 2 7.05 -0.95 0.30
CA SER A 2 8.19 -0.49 -0.53
C SER A 2 9.48 -0.29 0.25
N ILE A 3 9.45 0.29 1.45
CA ILE A 3 10.66 0.54 2.27
C ILE A 3 11.48 -0.73 2.51
N VAL A 4 10.83 -1.81 2.96
CA VAL A 4 11.51 -3.10 3.22
C VAL A 4 12.00 -3.73 1.92
N LEU A 5 11.21 -3.64 0.84
CA LEU A 5 11.60 -4.11 -0.50
C LEU A 5 12.78 -3.32 -1.07
N SER A 6 12.85 -2.01 -0.85
CA SER A 6 13.97 -1.17 -1.27
C SER A 6 15.23 -1.55 -0.50
N LYS A 7 15.12 -1.89 0.78
CA LYS A 7 16.26 -2.43 1.54
C LYS A 7 16.71 -3.79 1.00
N LEU A 8 15.78 -4.70 0.68
CA LEU A 8 16.11 -5.95 -0.02
C LEU A 8 16.81 -5.66 -1.36
N ARG A 9 16.37 -4.65 -2.11
CA ARG A 9 17.04 -4.25 -3.35
C ARG A 9 18.49 -3.83 -3.11
N CYS A 10 18.79 -3.09 -2.04
CA CYS A 10 20.18 -2.79 -1.66
C CYS A 10 21.00 -4.08 -1.46
N PHE A 11 20.44 -5.10 -0.81
CA PHE A 11 21.12 -6.40 -0.69
C PHE A 11 21.38 -7.06 -2.05
N GLN A 12 20.44 -6.96 -3.02
CA GLN A 12 20.67 -7.47 -4.38
C GLN A 12 21.78 -6.71 -5.12
N ASP A 13 21.87 -5.40 -4.90
CA ASP A 13 22.87 -4.54 -5.55
C ASP A 13 24.26 -4.79 -4.95
N LEU A 14 24.34 -5.18 -3.67
CA LEU A 14 25.56 -5.63 -2.97
C LEU A 14 25.92 -7.11 -3.27
N GLY A 15 25.15 -7.81 -4.09
CA GLY A 15 25.46 -9.17 -4.54
C GLY A 15 24.93 -10.30 -3.65
N HIS A 16 24.10 -9.99 -2.65
CA HIS A 16 23.48 -11.01 -1.81
C HIS A 16 22.32 -11.73 -2.53
N LYS A 17 22.12 -13.00 -2.16
CA LYS A 17 20.93 -13.76 -2.55
C LYS A 17 19.71 -13.20 -1.81
N VAL A 18 18.66 -12.83 -2.53
CA VAL A 18 17.42 -12.30 -1.95
C VAL A 18 16.27 -13.26 -2.20
N ILE A 19 15.58 -13.61 -1.12
CA ILE A 19 14.37 -14.43 -1.12
C ILE A 19 13.17 -13.52 -0.82
N LEU A 20 12.18 -13.53 -1.71
CA LEU A 20 10.87 -12.94 -1.49
C LEU A 20 9.91 -14.05 -1.06
N LEU A 21 9.69 -14.16 0.25
CA LEU A 21 8.75 -15.13 0.81
C LEU A 21 7.31 -14.65 0.66
N ILE A 22 6.47 -15.48 0.04
CA ILE A 22 5.03 -15.31 -0.01
C ILE A 22 4.39 -16.17 1.08
N GLY A 23 3.80 -15.50 2.08
CA GLY A 23 3.12 -16.14 3.20
C GLY A 23 1.72 -16.67 2.86
N ASP A 24 1.61 -17.60 1.92
CA ASP A 24 0.32 -18.13 1.46
C ASP A 24 -0.35 -19.08 2.45
N PHE A 25 0.42 -19.77 3.28
CA PHE A 25 -0.10 -20.55 4.40
C PHE A 25 -0.40 -19.66 5.61
N THR A 26 0.55 -18.79 5.99
CA THR A 26 0.37 -17.87 7.14
C THR A 26 -0.76 -16.88 6.92
N ALA A 27 -1.08 -16.51 5.68
CA ALA A 27 -2.25 -15.69 5.34
C ALA A 27 -3.60 -16.33 5.71
N ARG A 28 -3.66 -17.67 5.83
CA ARG A 28 -4.88 -18.39 6.25
C ARG A 28 -5.20 -18.17 7.73
N VAL A 29 -4.16 -18.02 8.55
CA VAL A 29 -4.26 -17.74 9.99
C VAL A 29 -4.40 -16.23 10.24
N GLY A 30 -3.54 -15.44 9.59
CA GLY A 30 -3.54 -13.98 9.67
C GLY A 30 -2.65 -13.44 10.80
N ASP A 31 -1.82 -12.45 10.46
CA ASP A 31 -0.90 -11.82 11.40
C ASP A 31 -1.64 -10.96 12.46
N PRO A 32 -1.47 -11.24 13.77
CA PRO A 32 -2.05 -10.42 14.83
C PRO A 32 -1.30 -9.09 15.07
N SER A 33 -0.09 -8.91 14.50
CA SER A 33 0.81 -7.77 14.78
C SER A 33 0.13 -6.41 14.61
N GLY A 34 0.04 -5.66 15.71
CA GLY A 34 -0.52 -4.31 15.74
C GLY A 34 -2.03 -4.26 15.50
N ARG A 35 -2.76 -5.35 15.77
CA ARG A 35 -4.22 -5.44 15.57
C ARG A 35 -4.97 -5.71 16.87
N ASN A 36 -6.12 -5.04 17.00
CA ASN A 36 -7.01 -5.16 18.16
C ASN A 36 -8.17 -6.17 17.95
N LYS A 37 -8.24 -6.82 16.78
CA LYS A 37 -9.31 -7.77 16.41
C LYS A 37 -8.72 -8.91 15.55
N THR A 38 -9.26 -10.12 15.72
CA THR A 38 -8.93 -11.29 14.91
C THR A 38 -9.19 -11.03 13.43
N ARG A 39 -8.30 -11.51 12.56
CA ARG A 39 -8.44 -11.39 11.11
C ARG A 39 -9.51 -12.34 10.60
N LYS A 40 -10.24 -11.92 9.56
CA LYS A 40 -11.08 -12.87 8.81
C LYS A 40 -10.16 -13.78 7.98
N PRO A 41 -10.39 -15.11 7.99
CA PRO A 41 -9.63 -16.02 7.16
C PRO A 41 -9.88 -15.70 5.67
N LEU A 42 -8.82 -15.82 4.86
CA LEU A 42 -8.89 -15.63 3.41
C LEU A 42 -9.04 -16.97 2.70
N SER A 43 -9.79 -17.00 1.60
CA SER A 43 -9.88 -18.21 0.76
C SER A 43 -8.57 -18.45 -0.01
N ILE A 44 -8.33 -19.69 -0.41
CA ILE A 44 -7.16 -20.07 -1.22
C ILE A 44 -7.11 -19.28 -2.53
N LYS A 45 -8.27 -19.06 -3.17
CA LYS A 45 -8.37 -18.28 -4.42
C LYS A 45 -7.97 -16.82 -4.21
N GLU A 46 -8.42 -16.20 -3.12
CA GLU A 46 -8.03 -14.83 -2.77
C GLU A 46 -6.54 -14.72 -2.44
N ILE A 47 -5.99 -15.69 -1.70
CA ILE A 47 -4.56 -15.74 -1.36
C ILE A 47 -3.72 -15.83 -2.65
N ALA A 48 -4.08 -16.71 -3.58
CA ALA A 48 -3.38 -16.85 -4.86
C ALA A 48 -3.46 -15.59 -5.73
N ALA A 49 -4.63 -14.93 -5.78
CA ALA A 49 -4.78 -13.64 -6.47
C ALA A 49 -3.91 -12.54 -5.84
N ASN A 50 -3.93 -12.44 -4.50
CA ASN A 50 -3.13 -11.46 -3.77
C ASN A 50 -1.62 -11.72 -3.95
N ALA A 51 -1.18 -12.98 -3.91
CA ALA A 51 0.21 -13.36 -4.14
C ALA A 51 0.72 -12.91 -5.52
N ARG A 52 -0.08 -13.10 -6.58
CA ARG A 52 0.26 -12.63 -7.94
C ARG A 52 0.44 -11.12 -7.99
N THR A 53 -0.55 -10.37 -7.49
CA THR A 53 -0.48 -8.90 -7.49
C THR A 53 0.67 -8.36 -6.62
N TYR A 54 0.97 -9.03 -5.51
CA TYR A 54 2.09 -8.66 -4.63
C TYR A 54 3.43 -8.90 -5.31
N ARG A 55 3.59 -10.03 -6.01
CA ARG A 55 4.80 -10.33 -6.81
C ARG A 55 5.02 -9.27 -7.88
N GLU A 56 3.99 -8.91 -8.64
CA GLU A 56 4.06 -7.85 -9.66
C GLU A 56 4.46 -6.49 -9.06
N GLN A 57 3.88 -6.14 -7.91
CA GLN A 57 4.24 -4.92 -7.16
C GLN A 57 5.68 -4.97 -6.64
N ALA A 58 6.14 -6.12 -6.13
CA ALA A 58 7.49 -6.26 -5.60
C ALA A 58 8.55 -6.12 -6.71
N PHE A 59 8.28 -6.63 -7.90
CA PHE A 59 9.17 -6.53 -9.06
C PHE A 59 9.22 -5.15 -9.71
N LYS A 60 8.44 -4.17 -9.24
CA LYS A 60 8.72 -2.75 -9.50
C LYS A 60 9.97 -2.25 -8.79
N ILE A 61 10.42 -2.96 -7.74
CA ILE A 61 11.56 -2.56 -6.88
C ILE A 61 12.69 -3.59 -7.00
N LEU A 62 12.36 -4.86 -6.80
CA LEU A 62 13.31 -5.97 -6.84
C LEU A 62 13.62 -6.37 -8.28
N ALA A 63 14.87 -6.76 -8.53
CA ALA A 63 15.28 -7.30 -9.82
C ALA A 63 14.86 -8.78 -9.93
N PRO A 64 13.92 -9.15 -10.84
CA PRO A 64 13.35 -10.51 -10.86
C PRO A 64 14.38 -11.62 -11.05
N LYS A 65 15.41 -11.38 -11.88
CA LYS A 65 16.49 -12.35 -12.12
C LYS A 65 17.40 -12.59 -10.91
N LYS A 66 17.36 -11.69 -9.92
CA LYS A 66 18.14 -11.77 -8.67
C LYS A 66 17.24 -12.05 -7.46
N THR A 67 15.97 -12.43 -7.68
CA THR A 67 15.01 -12.70 -6.61
C THR A 67 14.50 -14.11 -6.72
N GLU A 68 14.77 -14.92 -5.70
CA GLU A 68 14.08 -16.19 -5.51
C GLU A 68 12.71 -15.91 -4.87
N VAL A 69 11.65 -16.54 -5.36
CA VAL A 69 10.30 -16.39 -4.80
C VAL A 69 9.88 -17.75 -4.25
N LEU A 70 9.62 -17.81 -2.95
CA LEU A 70 9.20 -19.03 -2.25
C LEU A 70 7.81 -18.85 -1.63
N PHE A 71 7.13 -19.97 -1.37
CA PHE A 71 5.82 -19.99 -0.73
C PHE A 71 5.91 -20.81 0.56
N ASN A 72 5.49 -20.25 1.69
CA ASN A 72 5.65 -20.99 2.95
C ASN A 72 4.74 -22.21 3.11
N SER A 73 3.72 -22.37 2.26
CA SER A 73 2.99 -23.63 2.15
C SER A 73 3.87 -24.81 1.72
N GLU A 74 5.01 -24.57 1.07
CA GLU A 74 5.94 -25.63 0.63
C GLU A 74 6.48 -26.48 1.78
N TRP A 75 6.60 -25.91 2.98
CA TRP A 75 6.99 -26.61 4.21
C TRP A 75 5.88 -26.64 5.26
N LEU A 76 5.17 -25.54 5.51
CA LEU A 76 4.15 -25.49 6.58
C LEU A 76 2.98 -26.45 6.31
N ALA A 77 2.58 -26.65 5.06
CA ALA A 77 1.49 -27.57 4.74
C ALA A 77 1.87 -29.05 4.88
N LYS A 78 3.16 -29.36 4.99
CA LYS A 78 3.70 -30.72 5.13
C LYS A 78 3.98 -31.10 6.59
N MET A 79 3.93 -30.14 7.51
CA MET A 79 4.13 -30.41 8.93
C MET A 79 3.02 -31.32 9.45
N ASN A 80 3.42 -32.43 10.08
CA ASN A 80 2.49 -33.25 10.83
C ASN A 80 2.26 -32.64 12.23
N PHE A 81 1.32 -33.19 12.99
CA PHE A 81 0.99 -32.64 14.30
C PHE A 81 2.16 -32.74 15.31
N SER A 82 3.02 -33.74 15.21
CA SER A 82 4.22 -33.86 16.04
C SER A 82 5.21 -32.72 15.76
N ASP A 83 5.41 -32.35 14.49
CA ASP A 83 6.26 -31.22 14.10
C ASP A 83 5.72 -29.90 14.69
N VAL A 84 4.40 -29.72 14.65
CA VAL A 84 3.73 -28.55 15.23
C VAL A 84 3.91 -28.49 16.75
N LEU A 85 3.73 -29.61 17.45
CA LEU A 85 3.94 -29.69 18.91
C LEU A 85 5.40 -29.41 19.27
N LYS A 86 6.36 -29.95 18.51
CA LYS A 86 7.78 -29.69 18.70
C LYS A 86 8.08 -28.19 18.52
N LEU A 87 7.58 -27.58 17.46
CA LEU A 87 7.76 -26.14 17.22
C LEU A 87 7.16 -25.30 18.35
N ALA A 88 5.95 -25.63 18.80
CA ALA A 88 5.27 -24.95 19.91
C ALA A 88 6.02 -25.11 21.25
N SER A 89 6.74 -26.21 21.45
CA SER A 89 7.50 -26.46 22.70
C SER A 89 8.68 -25.50 22.91
N TYR A 90 9.16 -24.85 21.85
CA TYR A 90 10.29 -23.92 21.93
C TYR A 90 9.93 -22.53 22.45
N TYR A 91 8.64 -22.28 22.72
CA TYR A 91 8.18 -20.98 23.20
C TYR A 91 7.05 -21.12 24.20
N THR A 92 6.95 -20.17 25.15
CA THR A 92 5.97 -20.25 26.23
C THR A 92 4.81 -19.29 26.00
N VAL A 93 3.65 -19.66 26.55
CA VAL A 93 2.47 -18.78 26.57
C VAL A 93 2.77 -17.46 27.29
N ALA A 94 3.53 -17.50 28.39
CA ALA A 94 3.90 -16.29 29.12
C ALA A 94 4.65 -15.29 28.22
N ARG A 95 5.62 -15.78 27.43
CA ARG A 95 6.37 -14.95 26.47
C ARG A 95 5.52 -14.46 25.31
N MET A 96 4.56 -15.26 24.83
CA MET A 96 3.58 -14.79 23.83
C MET A 96 2.76 -13.61 24.36
N LEU A 97 2.35 -13.66 25.63
CA LEU A 97 1.53 -12.64 26.28
C LEU A 97 2.30 -11.35 26.63
N GLU A 98 3.63 -11.37 26.65
CA GLU A 98 4.46 -10.15 26.81
C GLU A 98 4.38 -9.22 25.60
N ARG A 99 3.95 -9.74 24.44
CA ARG A 99 3.81 -8.97 23.21
C ARG A 99 2.65 -7.99 23.29
N ASP A 100 2.88 -6.72 22.91
CA ASP A 100 1.94 -5.61 23.14
C ASP A 100 0.49 -5.87 22.67
N ASP A 101 0.29 -6.49 21.50
CA ASP A 101 -1.04 -6.78 20.94
C ASP A 101 -1.78 -7.86 21.72
N PHE A 102 -1.10 -8.95 22.09
CA PHE A 102 -1.68 -9.99 22.95
C PHE A 102 -1.87 -9.49 24.38
N SER A 103 -0.89 -8.78 24.94
CA SER A 103 -0.97 -8.16 26.27
C SER A 103 -2.18 -7.24 26.38
N LEU A 104 -2.34 -6.31 25.43
CA LEU A 104 -3.46 -5.38 25.42
C LEU A 104 -4.80 -6.11 25.28
N ARG A 105 -4.92 -7.07 24.35
CA ARG A 105 -6.16 -7.84 24.16
C ARG A 105 -6.49 -8.67 25.40
N TYR A 106 -5.50 -9.31 26.01
CA TYR A 106 -5.68 -10.11 27.21
C TYR A 106 -6.14 -9.25 28.40
N GLN A 107 -5.48 -8.12 28.64
CA GLN A 107 -5.87 -7.15 29.68
C GLN A 107 -7.28 -6.59 29.44
N LYS A 108 -7.64 -6.31 28.19
CA LYS A 108 -8.97 -5.82 27.79
C LYS A 108 -10.02 -6.93 27.67
N LYS A 109 -9.66 -8.19 27.95
CA LYS A 109 -10.51 -9.38 27.78
C LYS A 109 -11.12 -9.51 26.38
N TYR A 110 -10.42 -8.99 25.36
CA TYR A 110 -10.78 -9.26 23.98
C TYR A 110 -10.42 -10.70 23.64
N PRO A 111 -11.29 -11.44 22.92
CA PRO A 111 -11.00 -12.82 22.55
C PRO A 111 -9.67 -12.92 21.80
N ILE A 112 -8.85 -13.91 22.15
CA ILE A 112 -7.62 -14.28 21.43
C ILE A 112 -7.76 -15.75 21.06
N GLY A 113 -7.80 -16.06 19.76
CA GLY A 113 -7.87 -17.45 19.31
C GLY A 113 -6.54 -18.17 19.55
N LEU A 114 -6.57 -19.44 19.94
CA LEU A 114 -5.35 -20.26 20.10
C LEU A 114 -4.52 -20.33 18.81
N HIS A 115 -5.20 -20.37 17.66
CA HIS A 115 -4.55 -20.35 16.35
C HIS A 115 -3.72 -19.08 16.11
N GLU A 116 -4.04 -17.96 16.76
CA GLU A 116 -3.29 -16.70 16.61
C GLU A 116 -1.89 -16.81 17.23
N PHE A 117 -1.71 -17.62 18.29
CA PHE A 117 -0.39 -17.91 18.86
C PHE A 117 0.49 -18.76 17.95
N MET A 118 -0.10 -19.46 16.98
CA MET A 118 0.68 -20.22 16.00
C MET A 118 1.32 -19.32 14.94
N TYR A 119 0.78 -18.12 14.70
CA TYR A 119 1.29 -17.24 13.65
C TYR A 119 2.78 -16.88 13.83
N PRO A 120 3.24 -16.38 14.99
CA PRO A 120 4.64 -16.06 15.19
C PRO A 120 5.56 -17.28 15.05
N LEU A 121 5.09 -18.47 15.46
CA LEU A 121 5.84 -19.72 15.36
C LEU A 121 6.00 -20.16 13.90
N MET A 122 4.93 -20.10 13.11
CA MET A 122 4.99 -20.41 11.67
C MET A 122 5.97 -19.49 10.95
N GLN A 123 5.88 -18.18 11.19
CA GLN A 123 6.82 -17.22 10.60
C GLN A 123 8.26 -17.48 11.05
N ALA A 124 8.48 -17.81 12.32
CA ALA A 124 9.81 -18.14 12.82
C ALA A 124 10.38 -19.43 12.20
N TYR A 125 9.51 -20.40 11.88
CA TYR A 125 9.90 -21.62 11.18
C TYR A 125 10.22 -21.37 9.69
N ASP A 126 9.62 -20.35 9.07
CA ASP A 126 9.98 -19.93 7.71
C ASP A 126 11.49 -19.63 7.62
N SER A 127 12.08 -18.98 8.62
CA SER A 127 13.52 -18.72 8.70
C SER A 127 14.38 -19.98 8.81
N VAL A 128 13.87 -21.02 9.49
CA VAL A 128 14.52 -22.33 9.59
C VAL A 128 14.51 -23.03 8.24
N ALA A 129 13.36 -23.05 7.57
CA ALA A 129 13.18 -23.71 6.28
C ALA A 129 14.03 -23.08 5.17
N MET A 130 14.18 -21.75 5.19
CA MET A 130 14.96 -21.00 4.20
C MET A 130 16.45 -20.88 4.55
N HIS A 131 16.89 -21.33 5.74
CA HIS A 131 18.23 -21.09 6.27
C HIS A 131 18.63 -19.60 6.21
N ALA A 132 17.73 -18.70 6.65
CA ALA A 132 17.91 -17.27 6.47
C ALA A 132 19.05 -16.70 7.32
N ASP A 133 20.02 -16.02 6.69
CA ASP A 133 21.08 -15.28 7.38
C ASP A 133 20.63 -13.91 7.89
N VAL A 134 19.68 -13.27 7.19
CA VAL A 134 19.14 -11.95 7.50
C VAL A 134 17.64 -11.94 7.20
N GLU A 135 16.82 -11.48 8.15
CA GLU A 135 15.40 -11.23 7.92
C GLU A 135 15.09 -9.74 8.11
N LEU A 136 14.46 -9.14 7.09
CA LEU A 136 14.04 -7.75 7.10
C LEU A 136 12.54 -7.64 7.42
N GLY A 137 12.16 -6.66 8.24
CA GLY A 137 10.74 -6.37 8.48
C GLY A 137 10.50 -4.93 8.91
N GLY A 138 9.23 -4.56 9.05
CA GLY A 138 8.88 -3.30 9.72
C GLY A 138 9.16 -3.37 11.22
N THR A 139 9.23 -2.23 11.91
CA THR A 139 9.35 -2.21 13.38
C THR A 139 8.20 -2.95 14.09
N ASP A 140 7.03 -3.04 13.45
CA ASP A 140 5.89 -3.84 13.93
C ASP A 140 6.10 -5.36 13.88
N GLN A 141 7.15 -5.83 13.20
CA GLN A 141 7.52 -7.25 13.10
C GLN A 141 8.64 -7.65 14.06
N LYS A 142 9.16 -6.73 14.88
CA LYS A 142 10.32 -6.98 15.76
C LYS A 142 10.19 -8.27 16.58
N PHE A 143 9.02 -8.52 17.16
CA PHE A 143 8.77 -9.74 17.93
C PHE A 143 8.93 -11.01 17.07
N ASN A 144 8.26 -11.06 15.91
CA ASN A 144 8.31 -12.24 15.03
C ASN A 144 9.74 -12.50 14.53
N LEU A 145 10.46 -11.45 14.16
CA LEU A 145 11.85 -11.52 13.69
C LEU A 145 12.81 -12.05 14.78
N LEU A 146 12.62 -11.62 16.03
CA LEU A 146 13.40 -12.12 17.17
C LEU A 146 13.04 -13.56 17.52
N LEU A 147 11.77 -13.95 17.36
CA LEU A 147 11.35 -15.33 17.53
C LEU A 147 12.00 -16.23 16.46
N GLY A 148 12.09 -15.78 15.21
CA GLY A 148 12.85 -16.46 14.14
C GLY A 148 14.28 -16.80 14.55
N ARG A 149 15.00 -15.83 15.14
CA ARG A 149 16.36 -16.03 15.68
C ARG A 149 16.41 -17.14 16.73
N GLN A 150 15.46 -17.15 17.67
CA GLN A 150 15.40 -18.12 18.75
C GLN A 150 15.08 -19.52 18.22
N ILE A 151 14.13 -19.62 17.30
CA ILE A 151 13.73 -20.90 16.71
C ILE A 151 14.86 -21.47 15.84
N GLN A 152 15.54 -20.67 15.02
CA GLN A 152 16.73 -21.14 14.29
C GLN A 152 17.79 -21.74 15.22
N LYS A 153 18.09 -21.06 16.34
CA LYS A 153 19.01 -21.59 17.36
C LYS A 153 18.53 -22.92 17.94
N ALA A 154 17.24 -23.05 18.23
CA ALA A 154 16.66 -24.29 18.75
C ALA A 154 16.70 -25.45 17.75
N TYR A 155 16.72 -25.14 16.45
CA TYR A 155 16.93 -26.09 15.35
C TYR A 155 18.41 -26.29 14.98
N GLY A 156 19.35 -25.75 15.77
CA GLY A 156 20.78 -25.92 15.54
C GLY A 156 21.36 -25.08 14.38
N GLN A 157 20.61 -24.09 13.90
CA GLN A 157 21.07 -23.14 12.87
C GLN A 157 21.67 -21.87 13.50
N PRO A 158 22.60 -21.18 12.81
CA PRO A 158 22.96 -19.81 13.16
C PRO A 158 21.72 -18.89 13.17
N SER A 159 21.61 -18.02 14.18
CA SER A 159 20.49 -17.08 14.27
C SER A 159 20.61 -15.95 13.25
N GLN A 160 19.57 -15.74 12.45
CA GLN A 160 19.46 -14.66 11.45
C GLN A 160 19.71 -13.27 12.04
N ILE A 161 20.38 -12.39 11.32
CA ILE A 161 20.46 -10.97 11.68
C ILE A 161 19.08 -10.34 11.47
N VAL A 162 18.60 -9.60 12.47
CA VAL A 162 17.32 -8.89 12.40
C VAL A 162 17.57 -7.43 12.06
N ILE A 163 16.98 -6.98 10.96
CA ILE A 163 17.00 -5.58 10.56
C ILE A 163 15.57 -5.09 10.41
N THR A 164 15.21 -4.10 11.22
CA THR A 164 13.90 -3.46 11.15
C THR A 164 13.98 -2.13 10.41
N MET A 165 12.96 -1.86 9.60
CA MET A 165 12.76 -0.59 8.92
C MET A 165 11.63 0.20 9.59
N PRO A 166 11.74 1.53 9.69
CA PRO A 166 10.70 2.35 10.29
C PRO A 166 9.39 2.26 9.51
N LEU A 167 8.29 2.50 10.22
CA LEU A 167 6.97 2.62 9.61
C LEU A 167 6.83 3.99 8.96
N LEU A 168 6.11 4.00 7.83
CA LEU A 168 5.74 5.21 7.11
C LEU A 168 4.27 5.54 7.40
N GLU A 169 4.02 6.75 7.84
CA GLU A 169 2.69 7.32 7.97
C GLU A 169 2.10 7.58 6.58
N GLY A 170 0.78 7.43 6.47
CA GLY A 170 0.08 7.65 5.22
C GLY A 170 -0.11 9.13 4.90
N THR A 171 -0.92 9.40 3.86
CA THR A 171 -1.29 10.76 3.44
C THR A 171 -2.10 11.52 4.50
N ASP A 172 -2.57 10.85 5.56
CA ASP A 172 -3.27 11.45 6.70
C ASP A 172 -2.34 11.99 7.80
N GLY A 173 -1.03 11.75 7.71
CA GLY A 173 -0.05 12.29 8.66
C GLY A 173 0.16 11.47 9.93
N SER A 174 -0.82 10.68 10.34
CA SER A 174 -0.86 10.11 11.70
C SER A 174 -0.74 8.60 11.74
N LYS A 175 -1.51 7.89 10.91
CA LYS A 175 -1.58 6.44 10.93
C LYS A 175 -0.57 5.85 9.96
N LYS A 176 -0.04 4.68 10.31
CA LYS A 176 0.71 3.83 9.38
C LYS A 176 -0.03 3.71 8.05
N MET A 177 0.70 3.84 6.96
CA MET A 177 0.18 3.69 5.61
C MET A 177 -0.48 2.31 5.43
N SER A 178 -1.76 2.30 5.02
CA SER A 178 -2.55 1.08 4.85
C SER A 178 -3.60 1.22 3.75
N LYS A 179 -3.71 0.20 2.90
CA LYS A 179 -4.78 0.09 1.89
C LYS A 179 -6.17 0.20 2.52
N SER A 180 -6.36 -0.40 3.70
CA SER A 180 -7.66 -0.39 4.41
C SER A 180 -8.07 0.97 4.96
N LEU A 181 -7.11 1.89 5.16
CA LEU A 181 -7.39 3.24 5.67
C LEU A 181 -7.53 4.26 4.54
N GLY A 182 -7.26 3.86 3.28
CA GLY A 182 -7.30 4.77 2.14
C GLY A 182 -6.20 5.85 2.16
N ASN A 183 -5.21 5.75 3.06
CA ASN A 183 -4.14 6.72 3.25
C ASN A 183 -2.82 6.32 2.54
N TYR A 184 -2.89 5.45 1.54
CA TYR A 184 -1.72 4.85 0.91
C TYR A 184 -1.41 5.41 -0.48
N ILE A 185 -0.14 5.29 -0.86
CA ILE A 185 0.36 5.55 -2.21
C ILE A 185 0.80 4.21 -2.80
N GLY A 186 0.03 3.69 -3.76
CA GLY A 186 0.32 2.41 -4.41
C GLY A 186 1.46 2.50 -5.42
N VAL A 187 2.38 1.54 -5.38
CA VAL A 187 3.56 1.48 -6.29
C VAL A 187 3.20 1.21 -7.76
N THR A 188 1.95 0.81 -8.04
CA THR A 188 1.42 0.56 -9.39
C THR A 188 0.33 1.57 -9.79
N GLU A 189 0.10 2.61 -8.98
CA GLU A 189 -0.86 3.66 -9.35
C GLU A 189 -0.35 4.46 -10.55
N PRO A 190 -1.23 5.06 -11.36
CA PRO A 190 -0.79 5.93 -12.45
C PRO A 190 0.11 7.07 -11.95
N PRO A 191 1.10 7.53 -12.75
CA PRO A 191 2.03 8.59 -12.36
C PRO A 191 1.37 9.83 -11.77
N TYR A 192 0.25 10.29 -12.36
CA TYR A 192 -0.46 11.48 -11.90
C TYR A 192 -1.16 11.27 -10.54
N GLU A 193 -1.64 10.06 -10.24
CA GLU A 193 -2.28 9.74 -8.97
C GLU A 193 -1.22 9.67 -7.87
N MET A 194 -0.12 8.97 -8.15
CA MET A 194 1.04 8.88 -7.26
C MET A 194 1.60 10.27 -6.95
N TYR A 195 1.86 11.09 -7.98
CA TYR A 195 2.34 12.47 -7.82
C TYR A 195 1.40 13.29 -6.95
N GLY A 196 0.10 13.27 -7.27
CA GLY A 196 -0.91 14.00 -6.52
C GLY A 196 -1.03 13.56 -5.06
N LYS A 197 -0.82 12.27 -4.75
CA LYS A 197 -0.83 11.77 -3.36
C LYS A 197 0.42 12.17 -2.59
N VAL A 198 1.60 12.15 -3.22
CA VAL A 198 2.83 12.68 -2.60
C VAL A 198 2.66 14.17 -2.29
N MET A 199 2.10 14.96 -3.21
CA MET A 199 1.81 16.38 -2.96
C MET A 199 0.83 16.62 -1.79
N SER A 200 0.04 15.61 -1.40
CA SER A 200 -0.94 15.72 -0.32
C SER A 200 -0.45 15.30 1.06
N ILE A 201 0.79 14.78 1.18
CA ILE A 201 1.34 14.43 2.49
C ILE A 201 1.52 15.69 3.35
N PRO A 202 1.41 15.61 4.67
CA PRO A 202 1.74 16.73 5.56
C PRO A 202 3.21 17.16 5.48
N ASP A 203 3.50 18.43 5.80
CA ASP A 203 4.83 19.03 5.63
C ASP A 203 5.87 18.38 6.55
N GLU A 204 5.47 17.98 7.75
CA GLU A 204 6.30 17.28 8.74
C GLU A 204 6.79 15.91 8.26
N LEU A 205 6.14 15.31 7.25
CA LEU A 205 6.52 14.01 6.71
C LEU A 205 7.45 14.09 5.49
N ILE A 206 7.67 15.28 4.91
CA ILE A 206 8.43 15.44 3.65
C ILE A 206 9.80 14.76 3.74
N PHE A 207 10.58 15.11 4.77
CA PHE A 207 11.96 14.63 4.89
C PHE A 207 12.06 13.19 5.38
N LYS A 208 11.04 12.70 6.09
CA LYS A 208 10.91 11.27 6.39
C LYS A 208 10.67 10.46 5.11
N TYR A 209 9.83 10.96 4.21
CA TYR A 209 9.60 10.34 2.90
C TYR A 209 10.87 10.37 2.04
N PHE A 210 11.63 11.47 2.03
CA PHE A 210 12.92 11.52 1.34
C PHE A 210 13.87 10.41 1.79
N ARG A 211 14.12 10.29 3.11
CA ARG A 211 15.02 9.26 3.67
C ARG A 211 14.59 7.84 3.35
N LEU A 212 13.28 7.58 3.37
CA LEU A 212 12.76 6.22 3.29
C LEU A 212 12.42 5.75 1.87
N LEU A 213 12.22 6.68 0.92
CA LEU A 213 11.72 6.36 -0.42
C LEU A 213 12.62 6.85 -1.56
N THR A 214 13.71 7.56 -1.27
CA THR A 214 14.66 8.03 -2.29
C THR A 214 16.04 7.43 -2.08
N SER A 215 16.90 7.57 -3.08
CA SER A 215 18.31 7.14 -3.02
C SER A 215 19.26 8.26 -2.60
N LEU A 216 18.75 9.35 -2.03
CA LEU A 216 19.57 10.44 -1.52
C LEU A 216 20.33 9.99 -0.28
N SER A 217 21.53 10.54 -0.08
CA SER A 217 22.28 10.35 1.16
C SER A 217 21.61 11.08 2.32
N GLU A 218 21.93 10.70 3.56
CA GLU A 218 21.40 11.41 4.74
C GLU A 218 21.83 12.88 4.73
N GLU A 219 23.06 13.17 4.31
CA GLU A 219 23.57 14.54 4.20
C GLU A 219 22.78 15.38 3.17
N GLU A 220 22.41 14.78 2.04
CA GLU A 220 21.59 15.44 1.02
C GLU A 220 20.17 15.74 1.53
N VAL A 221 19.61 14.87 2.36
CA VAL A 221 18.27 15.09 2.94
C VAL A 221 18.34 16.09 4.10
N ASP A 222 19.34 16.00 4.96
CA ASP A 222 19.58 16.92 6.09
C ASP A 222 19.78 18.36 5.60
N SER A 223 20.52 18.54 4.51
CA SER A 223 20.71 19.84 3.86
C SER A 223 19.37 20.45 3.42
N ARG A 224 18.49 19.67 2.76
CA ARG A 224 17.17 20.14 2.32
C ARG A 224 16.24 20.43 3.50
N GLU A 225 16.29 19.60 4.54
CA GLU A 225 15.50 19.80 5.75
C GLU A 225 15.90 21.09 6.46
N LYS A 226 17.20 21.37 6.53
CA LYS A 226 17.73 22.63 7.07
C LYS A 226 17.28 23.83 6.25
N GLU A 227 17.42 23.78 4.93
CA GLU A 227 16.96 24.86 4.03
C GLU A 227 15.47 25.14 4.16
N SER A 228 14.66 24.10 4.37
CA SER A 228 13.22 24.26 4.55
C SER A 228 12.87 24.89 5.90
N LYS A 229 13.54 24.49 6.99
CA LYS A 229 13.40 25.13 8.31
C LYS A 229 13.83 26.59 8.31
N GLU A 230 14.84 26.93 7.51
CA GLU A 230 15.33 28.31 7.33
C GLU A 230 14.52 29.12 6.31
N GLY A 231 13.46 28.55 5.73
CA GLY A 231 12.58 29.23 4.78
C GLY A 231 13.16 29.40 3.37
N ARG A 232 14.36 28.87 3.09
CA ARG A 232 14.99 28.90 1.76
C ARG A 232 14.37 27.89 0.80
N LEU A 233 13.84 26.78 1.33
CA LEU A 233 13.13 25.76 0.54
C LEU A 233 11.65 25.71 0.96
N HIS A 234 10.78 26.24 0.11
CA HIS A 234 9.33 26.18 0.34
C HIS A 234 8.84 24.71 0.39
N PRO A 235 8.03 24.30 1.38
CA PRO A 235 7.57 22.91 1.52
C PRO A 235 6.90 22.34 0.25
N GLY A 236 6.12 23.18 -0.46
CA GLY A 236 5.52 22.80 -1.74
C GLY A 236 6.55 22.43 -2.81
N LYS A 237 7.71 23.09 -2.84
CA LYS A 237 8.81 22.76 -3.78
C LYS A 237 9.52 21.48 -3.37
N ALA A 238 9.74 21.27 -2.08
CA ALA A 238 10.26 20.01 -1.56
C ALA A 238 9.34 18.82 -1.90
N LYS A 239 8.01 19.01 -1.81
CA LYS A 239 7.03 17.99 -2.24
C LYS A 239 7.05 17.74 -3.75
N GLU A 240 7.18 18.80 -4.57
CA GLU A 240 7.34 18.64 -6.02
C GLU A 240 8.58 17.78 -6.34
N GLU A 241 9.74 18.08 -5.74
CA GLU A 241 10.96 17.28 -5.92
C GLU A 241 10.75 15.82 -5.45
N LEU A 242 10.16 15.63 -4.27
CA LEU A 242 9.88 14.29 -3.74
C LEU A 242 8.96 13.48 -4.67
N ALA A 243 7.89 14.12 -5.18
CA ALA A 243 6.94 13.49 -6.08
C ALA A 243 7.60 13.09 -7.41
N GLU A 244 8.42 13.96 -7.99
CA GLU A 244 9.18 13.65 -9.19
C GLU A 244 10.10 12.44 -9.01
N ARG A 245 10.83 12.38 -7.88
CA ARG A 245 11.73 11.26 -7.56
C ARG A 245 10.96 9.95 -7.38
N ILE A 246 9.89 9.97 -6.59
CA ILE A 246 9.07 8.78 -6.32
C ILE A 246 8.46 8.24 -7.62
N VAL A 247 7.86 9.11 -8.44
CA VAL A 247 7.27 8.70 -9.72
C VAL A 247 8.33 8.19 -10.69
N SER A 248 9.50 8.82 -10.72
CA SER A 248 10.62 8.37 -11.57
C SER A 248 11.09 6.97 -11.18
N SER A 249 11.14 6.65 -9.88
CA SER A 249 11.58 5.35 -9.38
C SER A 249 10.62 4.21 -9.72
N TYR A 250 9.30 4.43 -9.66
CA TYR A 250 8.30 3.38 -9.91
C TYR A 250 7.78 3.32 -11.35
N HIS A 251 7.94 4.41 -12.10
CA HIS A 251 7.51 4.54 -13.50
C HIS A 251 8.67 4.94 -14.41
N SER A 252 8.89 6.24 -14.61
CA SER A 252 9.92 6.78 -15.49
C SER A 252 10.08 8.28 -15.27
N LYS A 253 11.23 8.83 -15.69
CA LYS A 253 11.48 10.28 -15.69
C LYS A 253 10.46 11.05 -16.55
N SER A 254 10.07 10.49 -17.70
CA SER A 254 9.05 11.09 -18.56
C SER A 254 7.67 11.09 -17.89
N GLY A 255 7.29 10.01 -17.22
CA GLY A 255 6.05 9.91 -16.45
C GLY A 255 5.98 10.93 -15.31
N ALA A 256 7.10 11.18 -14.63
CA ALA A 256 7.20 12.21 -13.61
C ALA A 256 6.98 13.62 -14.18
N LYS A 257 7.62 13.94 -15.32
CA LYS A 257 7.45 15.24 -15.99
C LYS A 257 6.00 15.48 -16.43
N VAL A 258 5.36 14.48 -17.04
CA VAL A 258 3.95 14.55 -17.47
C VAL A 258 3.03 14.71 -16.25
N ALA A 259 3.28 13.97 -15.17
CA ALA A 259 2.49 14.07 -13.94
C ALA A 259 2.59 15.45 -13.30
N LYS A 260 3.78 16.05 -13.28
CA LYS A 260 4.00 17.42 -12.81
C LYS A 260 3.24 18.44 -13.65
N GLU A 261 3.40 18.43 -14.97
CA GLU A 261 2.72 19.37 -15.87
C GLU A 261 1.20 19.31 -15.68
N ARG A 262 0.65 18.08 -15.60
CA ARG A 262 -0.77 17.86 -15.33
C ARG A 262 -1.18 18.40 -13.96
N PHE A 263 -0.37 18.22 -12.93
CA PHE A 263 -0.65 18.77 -11.60
C PHE A 263 -0.66 20.29 -11.62
N GLU A 264 0.31 20.92 -12.30
CA GLU A 264 0.37 22.38 -12.43
C GLU A 264 -0.81 22.95 -13.24
N ALA A 265 -1.22 22.28 -14.32
CA ALA A 265 -2.42 22.62 -15.09
C ALA A 265 -3.66 22.69 -14.18
N ILE A 266 -3.90 21.63 -13.41
CA ILE A 266 -5.11 21.50 -12.57
C ILE A 266 -5.08 22.47 -11.38
N PHE A 267 -3.93 22.58 -10.69
CA PHE A 267 -3.88 23.26 -9.39
C PHE A 267 -3.33 24.69 -9.44
N LYS A 268 -2.43 25.00 -10.39
CA LYS A 268 -1.89 26.35 -10.56
C LYS A 268 -2.69 27.12 -11.60
N ARG A 269 -3.01 26.50 -12.75
CA ARG A 269 -3.71 27.16 -13.86
C ARG A 269 -5.23 26.97 -13.86
N LYS A 270 -5.75 26.03 -13.04
CA LYS A 270 -7.18 25.66 -12.99
C LYS A 270 -7.74 25.17 -14.33
N GLU A 271 -6.89 24.57 -15.15
CA GLU A 271 -7.23 24.02 -16.44
C GLU A 271 -7.81 22.61 -16.32
N THR A 272 -8.76 22.30 -17.18
CA THR A 272 -9.22 20.92 -17.39
C THR A 272 -8.17 20.16 -18.22
N PRO A 273 -7.66 18.99 -17.76
CA PRO A 273 -6.65 18.25 -18.50
C PRO A 273 -7.13 17.88 -19.92
N THR A 274 -6.24 17.88 -20.90
CA THR A 274 -6.57 17.44 -22.28
C THR A 274 -6.60 15.91 -22.39
N ASP A 275 -5.68 15.23 -21.69
CA ASP A 275 -5.59 13.77 -21.59
C ASP A 275 -6.45 13.22 -20.44
N ILE A 276 -7.74 13.06 -20.72
CA ILE A 276 -8.74 12.51 -19.79
C ILE A 276 -9.18 11.14 -20.31
N PRO A 277 -9.14 10.08 -19.47
CA PRO A 277 -9.67 8.78 -19.87
C PRO A 277 -11.14 8.88 -20.25
N SER A 278 -11.49 8.29 -21.38
CA SER A 278 -12.87 8.22 -21.87
C SER A 278 -13.59 6.99 -21.32
N TYR A 279 -14.83 7.17 -20.88
CA TYR A 279 -15.77 6.09 -20.60
C TYR A 279 -16.89 6.14 -21.63
N ILE A 280 -17.07 5.03 -22.35
CA ILE A 280 -18.16 4.90 -23.33
C ILE A 280 -19.40 4.42 -22.59
N LEU A 281 -20.42 5.29 -22.49
CA LEU A 281 -21.73 4.90 -21.98
C LEU A 281 -22.44 4.05 -23.02
N ALA A 282 -22.73 2.80 -22.65
CA ALA A 282 -23.51 1.89 -23.47
C ALA A 282 -25.02 2.19 -23.32
N SER A 283 -25.79 1.90 -24.38
CA SER A 283 -27.22 2.25 -24.45
C SER A 283 -28.08 1.52 -23.42
N ASP A 284 -27.67 0.32 -23.04
CA ASP A 284 -28.29 -0.52 -22.01
C ASP A 284 -28.06 -0.01 -20.58
N GLU A 285 -27.06 0.86 -20.36
CA GLU A 285 -26.86 1.53 -19.07
C GLU A 285 -27.81 2.73 -18.86
N MET A 286 -28.53 3.12 -19.90
CA MET A 286 -29.46 4.26 -19.90
C MET A 286 -30.91 3.78 -19.92
N LYS A 287 -31.77 4.43 -19.14
CA LYS A 287 -33.23 4.25 -19.20
C LYS A 287 -33.84 5.49 -19.82
N GLU A 288 -34.59 5.32 -20.91
CA GLU A 288 -35.21 6.45 -21.65
C GLU A 288 -34.19 7.54 -22.07
N GLY A 289 -32.97 7.14 -22.43
CA GLY A 289 -31.90 8.07 -22.81
C GLY A 289 -31.27 8.85 -21.64
N LYS A 290 -31.65 8.51 -20.41
CA LYS A 290 -31.15 9.12 -19.17
C LYS A 290 -30.38 8.12 -18.32
N ILE A 291 -29.43 8.62 -17.55
CA ILE A 291 -28.73 7.85 -16.53
C ILE A 291 -28.52 8.71 -15.28
N TRP A 292 -28.78 8.10 -14.13
CA TRP A 292 -28.64 8.75 -12.85
C TRP A 292 -27.16 9.11 -12.55
N ILE A 293 -26.87 10.35 -12.14
CA ILE A 293 -25.50 10.83 -11.94
C ILE A 293 -24.68 9.97 -10.96
N VAL A 294 -25.32 9.44 -9.92
CA VAL A 294 -24.68 8.52 -8.96
C VAL A 294 -24.28 7.22 -9.64
N ARG A 295 -25.10 6.72 -10.57
CA ARG A 295 -24.78 5.51 -11.35
C ARG A 295 -23.59 5.77 -12.27
N ILE A 296 -23.52 6.93 -12.94
CA ILE A 296 -22.36 7.31 -13.76
C ILE A 296 -21.09 7.27 -12.90
N LEU A 297 -21.10 7.94 -11.73
CA LEU A 297 -19.94 7.98 -10.83
C LEU A 297 -19.46 6.59 -10.39
N GLN A 298 -20.37 5.63 -10.24
CA GLN A 298 -20.03 4.24 -9.91
C GLN A 298 -19.45 3.49 -11.11
N LEU A 299 -20.10 3.60 -12.27
CA LEU A 299 -19.69 2.93 -13.51
C LEU A 299 -18.30 3.36 -13.96
N THR A 300 -18.01 4.64 -13.85
CA THR A 300 -16.71 5.18 -14.23
C THR A 300 -15.65 5.01 -13.14
N GLY A 301 -15.96 4.34 -12.02
CA GLY A 301 -15.02 4.14 -10.92
C GLY A 301 -14.61 5.41 -10.18
N LEU A 302 -15.31 6.53 -10.39
CA LEU A 302 -15.03 7.79 -9.68
C LEU A 302 -15.42 7.69 -8.20
N ALA A 303 -16.45 6.88 -7.89
CA ALA A 303 -16.87 6.49 -6.56
C ALA A 303 -17.00 4.97 -6.46
N ASN A 304 -16.48 4.37 -5.37
CA ASN A 304 -16.51 2.92 -5.15
C ASN A 304 -17.89 2.41 -4.72
N SER A 305 -18.78 3.31 -4.27
CA SER A 305 -20.13 2.97 -3.83
C SER A 305 -21.10 4.12 -4.06
N GLY A 306 -22.40 3.81 -4.12
CA GLY A 306 -23.45 4.82 -4.23
C GLY A 306 -23.43 5.80 -3.04
N SER A 307 -23.15 5.32 -1.84
CA SER A 307 -23.02 6.17 -0.64
C SER A 307 -21.86 7.17 -0.76
N GLU A 308 -20.71 6.73 -1.30
CA GLU A 308 -19.58 7.61 -1.58
C GLU A 308 -19.94 8.67 -2.64
N ALA A 309 -20.58 8.27 -3.73
CA ALA A 309 -21.02 9.17 -4.79
C ALA A 309 -21.98 10.25 -4.26
N ARG A 310 -23.01 9.86 -3.50
CA ARG A 310 -23.96 10.81 -2.88
C ARG A 310 -23.25 11.79 -1.95
N ARG A 311 -22.26 11.31 -1.17
CA ARG A 311 -21.46 12.16 -0.29
C ARG A 311 -20.65 13.19 -1.08
N LEU A 312 -20.00 12.77 -2.17
CA LEU A 312 -19.23 13.66 -3.04
C LEU A 312 -20.11 14.77 -3.64
N ILE A 313 -21.32 14.44 -4.10
CA ILE A 313 -22.28 15.42 -4.62
C ILE A 313 -22.69 16.41 -3.52
N LYS A 314 -23.08 15.92 -2.33
CA LYS A 314 -23.47 16.77 -1.19
C LYS A 314 -22.37 17.74 -0.76
N GLN A 315 -21.11 17.32 -0.90
CA GLN A 315 -19.93 18.15 -0.56
C GLN A 315 -19.53 19.12 -1.69
N GLY A 316 -20.30 19.20 -2.78
CA GLY A 316 -19.97 20.03 -3.94
C GLY A 316 -18.72 19.54 -4.70
N GLY A 317 -18.34 18.28 -4.49
CA GLY A 317 -17.14 17.67 -5.06
C GLY A 317 -17.34 17.12 -6.46
N VAL A 318 -18.55 17.15 -7.02
CA VAL A 318 -18.83 16.64 -8.37
C VAL A 318 -19.13 17.79 -9.31
N LYS A 319 -18.47 17.81 -10.48
CA LYS A 319 -18.76 18.78 -11.54
C LYS A 319 -19.02 18.08 -12.87
N TRP A 320 -19.96 18.62 -13.63
CA TRP A 320 -20.28 18.25 -15.00
C TRP A 320 -20.02 19.44 -15.90
N ASP A 321 -19.05 19.34 -16.82
CA ASP A 321 -18.56 20.45 -17.65
C ASP A 321 -18.32 21.71 -16.81
N GLU A 322 -17.52 21.56 -15.75
CA GLU A 322 -17.12 22.61 -14.80
C GLU A 322 -18.24 23.13 -13.87
N LYS A 323 -19.51 22.76 -14.10
CA LYS A 323 -20.64 23.14 -13.25
C LYS A 323 -20.84 22.16 -12.10
N ILE A 324 -20.94 22.67 -10.87
CA ILE A 324 -21.14 21.85 -9.67
C ILE A 324 -22.50 21.16 -9.73
N VAL A 325 -22.50 19.83 -9.59
CA VAL A 325 -23.72 19.03 -9.44
C VAL A 325 -24.17 19.13 -7.99
N LYS A 326 -25.38 19.68 -7.78
CA LYS A 326 -25.98 19.82 -6.44
C LYS A 326 -27.07 18.77 -6.16
N ASP A 327 -27.79 18.36 -7.20
CA ASP A 327 -28.88 17.41 -7.08
C ASP A 327 -28.37 15.97 -7.15
N ILE A 328 -28.65 15.21 -6.09
CA ILE A 328 -28.33 13.80 -6.00
C ILE A 328 -29.24 12.98 -6.91
N GLY A 329 -30.47 13.42 -7.13
CA GLY A 329 -31.47 12.78 -7.99
C GLY A 329 -31.28 13.09 -9.47
N TRP A 330 -30.24 13.84 -9.85
CA TRP A 330 -30.08 14.31 -11.22
C TRP A 330 -29.93 13.16 -12.21
N GLU A 331 -30.85 13.11 -13.17
CA GLU A 331 -30.80 12.22 -14.32
C GLU A 331 -30.20 12.96 -15.52
N VAL A 332 -29.06 12.47 -15.99
CA VAL A 332 -28.29 13.08 -17.07
C VAL A 332 -28.71 12.48 -18.39
N SER A 333 -28.95 13.31 -19.40
CA SER A 333 -29.04 12.92 -20.82
C SER A 333 -27.73 13.34 -21.51
N PRO A 334 -26.66 12.52 -21.47
CA PRO A 334 -25.39 12.90 -22.05
C PRO A 334 -25.50 13.03 -23.57
N GLY A 335 -25.00 14.15 -24.10
CA GLY A 335 -24.73 14.34 -25.52
C GLY A 335 -23.54 13.51 -25.99
N GLU A 336 -22.82 13.97 -27.01
CA GLU A 336 -21.69 13.22 -27.59
C GLU A 336 -20.51 13.06 -26.63
N SER A 337 -20.10 14.13 -25.95
CA SER A 337 -18.95 14.14 -25.03
C SER A 337 -19.13 15.15 -23.91
N HIS A 338 -18.92 14.73 -22.67
CA HIS A 338 -18.93 15.58 -21.48
C HIS A 338 -17.78 15.26 -20.53
N VAL A 339 -17.33 16.23 -19.73
CA VAL A 339 -16.29 16.02 -18.72
C VAL A 339 -16.92 15.92 -17.33
N LEU A 340 -16.78 14.75 -16.72
CA LEU A 340 -17.18 14.49 -15.34
C LEU A 340 -15.96 14.57 -14.42
N GLN A 341 -16.03 15.45 -13.42
CA GLN A 341 -15.00 15.61 -12.41
C GLN A 341 -15.53 15.17 -11.04
N ALA A 342 -14.74 14.36 -10.32
CA ALA A 342 -14.99 14.00 -8.92
C ALA A 342 -13.79 14.37 -8.03
N GLY A 343 -14.04 15.23 -7.06
CA GLY A 343 -13.01 15.85 -6.23
C GLY A 343 -12.06 16.74 -7.03
N LYS A 344 -10.85 16.97 -6.49
CA LYS A 344 -9.87 17.87 -7.12
C LYS A 344 -9.04 17.22 -8.23
N ARG A 345 -9.05 15.88 -8.36
CA ARG A 345 -8.04 15.13 -9.16
C ARG A 345 -8.61 14.13 -10.15
N LYS A 346 -9.85 13.68 -9.99
CA LYS A 346 -10.41 12.62 -10.85
C LYS A 346 -11.27 13.25 -11.94
N PHE A 347 -10.91 13.00 -13.19
CA PHE A 347 -11.61 13.47 -14.38
C PHE A 347 -11.84 12.28 -15.30
N ILE A 348 -13.04 12.16 -15.86
CA ILE A 348 -13.39 11.18 -16.89
C ILE A 348 -14.22 11.87 -17.96
N ARG A 349 -13.92 11.57 -19.23
CA ARG A 349 -14.69 12.03 -20.36
C ARG A 349 -15.79 11.00 -20.63
N ILE A 350 -17.04 11.39 -20.44
CA ILE A 350 -18.20 10.59 -20.75
C ILE A 350 -18.49 10.74 -22.24
N VAL A 351 -18.41 9.65 -22.99
CA VAL A 351 -18.72 9.61 -24.42
C VAL A 351 -19.94 8.72 -24.62
N ARG A 352 -20.94 9.19 -25.34
CA ARG A 352 -22.08 8.35 -25.71
C ARG A 352 -21.70 7.48 -26.90
N LYS A 353 -21.94 6.16 -26.81
CA LYS A 353 -21.80 5.29 -27.98
C LYS A 353 -22.81 5.75 -29.04
N SER A 354 -22.32 6.22 -30.19
CA SER A 354 -23.19 6.45 -31.35
C SER A 354 -23.77 5.10 -31.77
N GLN A 355 -25.06 5.09 -32.12
CA GLN A 355 -25.75 3.89 -32.60
C GLN A 355 -25.09 3.32 -33.86
#